data_AF-A0A1W1HIU8-F1
#
_entry.id   AF-A0A1W1HIU8-F1
#
_cell.length_a   1.000
_cell.length_b   1.000
_cell.length_c   1.000
_cell.angle_alpha   90.00
_cell.angle_beta   90.00
_cell.angle_gamma   90.00
#
_symmetry.space_group_name_H-M   'P 1'
#
loop_
_entity.id
_entity.type
_entity.pdbx_description
1 polymer ?
#
loop_
_entity_poly.entity_id
_entity_poly.type
_entity_poly.pdbx_seq_one_letter_code
_entity_poly.pdbx_strand_id
1 'polypeptide(L)'
;MSTKEAYKQKMEAEKLEQLMAEADELVCQINSEALKDMEEEHRIQFEKHAQKLESIKSEIQGDINSKDVSKLNFGADGMHEAILDIVKAMQNFQNKLY
;
A
#
# COMPACT_ATOMS: atom_id res chain seq x y z
N MET A 1 -23.02 -18.40 -2.23
CA MET A 1 -22.66 -16.98 -2.34
C MET A 1 -23.83 -16.21 -2.89
N SER A 2 -24.29 -15.22 -2.14
CA SER A 2 -25.30 -14.28 -2.63
C SER A 2 -24.64 -13.26 -3.56
N THR A 3 -25.35 -12.77 -4.59
CA THR A 3 -24.83 -11.75 -5.51
C THR A 3 -24.29 -10.53 -4.77
N LYS A 4 -24.91 -10.14 -3.65
CA LYS A 4 -24.48 -9.03 -2.79
C LYS A 4 -23.08 -9.21 -2.19
N GLU A 5 -22.69 -10.43 -1.82
CA GLU A 5 -21.37 -10.70 -1.22
C GLU A 5 -20.26 -10.57 -2.26
N ALA A 6 -20.49 -11.04 -3.48
CA ALA A 6 -19.55 -10.91 -4.59
C ALA A 6 -19.32 -9.45 -5.00
N TYR A 7 -20.37 -8.61 -5.00
CA TYR A 7 -20.23 -7.17 -5.27
C TYR A 7 -19.44 -6.45 -4.17
N LYS A 8 -19.63 -6.82 -2.90
CA LYS A 8 -18.88 -6.22 -1.79
C LYS A 8 -17.38 -6.54 -1.88
N GLN A 9 -17.03 -7.81 -2.11
CA GLN A 9 -15.63 -8.22 -2.27
C GLN A 9 -14.94 -7.53 -3.44
N LYS A 10 -15.67 -7.33 -4.56
CA LYS A 10 -15.14 -6.60 -5.72
C LYS A 10 -14.82 -5.15 -5.38
N MET A 11 -15.72 -4.45 -4.68
CA MET A 11 -15.49 -3.05 -4.26
C MET A 11 -14.31 -2.91 -3.29
N GLU A 12 -14.14 -3.87 -2.36
CA GLU A 12 -13.01 -3.87 -1.42
C GLU A 12 -11.67 -4.10 -2.14
N ALA A 13 -11.64 -5.00 -3.13
CA ALA A 13 -10.47 -5.23 -3.97
C ALA A 13 -10.08 -3.98 -4.78
N GLU A 14 -11.05 -3.32 -5.42
CA GLU A 14 -10.81 -2.08 -6.18
C GLU A 14 -10.26 -0.96 -5.30
N LYS A 15 -10.79 -0.81 -4.07
CA LYS A 15 -10.31 0.19 -3.10
C LYS A 15 -8.88 -0.10 -2.63
N LEU A 16 -8.54 -1.37 -2.43
CA LEU A 16 -7.20 -1.79 -2.06
C LEU A 16 -6.19 -1.48 -3.17
N GLU A 17 -6.55 -1.80 -4.41
CA GLU A 17 -5.72 -1.53 -5.59
C GLU A 17 -5.47 -0.02 -5.76
N GLN A 18 -6.48 0.82 -5.52
CA GLN A 18 -6.32 2.28 -5.52
C GLN A 18 -5.35 2.77 -4.44
N LEU A 19 -5.48 2.29 -3.20
CA LEU A 19 -4.57 2.67 -2.11
C LEU A 19 -3.13 2.24 -2.38
N MET A 20 -2.93 1.08 -3.01
CA MET A 20 -1.60 0.62 -3.41
C MET A 20 -1.00 1.51 -4.50
N ALA A 21 -1.81 1.91 -5.49
CA ALA A 21 -1.37 2.82 -6.54
C ALA A 21 -0.99 4.20 -5.98
N GLU A 22 -1.76 4.73 -5.03
CA GLU A 22 -1.44 5.98 -4.32
C GLU A 22 -0.10 5.88 -3.57
N ALA A 23 0.10 4.77 -2.85
CA ALA A 23 1.35 4.54 -2.13
C ALA A 23 2.57 4.40 -3.07
N ASP A 24 2.42 3.72 -4.21
CA ASP A 24 3.46 3.60 -5.24
C ASP A 24 3.81 4.98 -5.85
N GLU A 25 2.82 5.81 -6.11
CA GLU A 25 3.03 7.17 -6.64
C GLU A 25 3.82 8.03 -5.65
N LEU A 26 3.49 7.97 -4.35
CA LEU A 26 4.21 8.67 -3.29
C LEU A 26 5.67 8.22 -3.19
N VAL A 27 5.94 6.90 -3.29
CA VAL A 27 7.33 6.38 -3.35
C VAL A 27 8.09 6.97 -4.53
N CYS A 28 7.47 7.00 -5.72
CA CYS A 28 8.09 7.55 -6.92
C CYS A 28 8.38 9.04 -6.79
N GLN A 29 7.44 9.84 -6.28
CA GLN A 29 7.61 11.28 -6.06
C GLN A 29 8.79 11.54 -5.12
N ILE A 30 8.80 10.91 -3.94
CA ILE A 30 9.86 11.08 -2.93
C ILE A 30 11.23 10.62 -3.46
N ASN A 31 11.27 9.50 -4.19
CA ASN A 31 12.52 9.02 -4.81
C ASN A 31 13.06 9.96 -5.89
N SER A 32 12.17 10.61 -6.63
CA SER A 32 12.56 11.53 -7.71
C SER A 32 13.01 12.90 -7.19
N GLU A 33 12.53 13.31 -6.02
CA GLU A 33 12.68 14.67 -5.49
C GLU A 33 13.68 14.81 -4.33
N ALA A 34 13.88 13.79 -3.48
CA ALA A 34 14.46 14.03 -2.15
C ALA A 34 15.62 13.12 -1.71
N LEU A 35 15.83 11.94 -2.32
CA LEU A 35 16.77 10.95 -1.78
C LEU A 35 18.24 11.41 -1.67
N LYS A 36 18.68 12.34 -2.52
CA LYS A 36 20.08 12.84 -2.50
C LYS A 36 20.37 13.83 -1.37
N ASP A 37 19.36 14.57 -0.93
CA ASP A 37 19.49 15.64 0.06
C ASP A 37 18.85 15.27 1.41
N MET A 38 18.23 14.08 1.51
CA MET A 38 17.65 13.56 2.74
C MET A 38 18.71 13.18 3.77
N GLU A 39 18.47 13.55 5.03
CA GLU A 39 19.20 13.02 6.18
C GLU A 39 19.11 11.49 6.20
N GLU A 40 20.24 10.85 6.55
CA GLU A 40 20.41 9.40 6.58
C GLU A 40 19.28 8.69 7.34
N GLU A 41 18.91 9.20 8.52
CA GLU A 41 17.87 8.62 9.36
C GLU A 41 16.49 8.65 8.70
N HIS A 42 16.16 9.75 8.02
CA HIS A 42 14.90 9.88 7.29
C HIS A 42 14.87 8.98 6.06
N ARG A 43 16.01 8.84 5.35
CA ARG A 43 16.14 7.95 4.20
C ARG A 43 15.90 6.49 4.59
N ILE A 44 16.50 6.03 5.68
CA ILE A 44 16.34 4.66 6.19
C ILE A 44 14.87 4.37 6.56
N GLN A 45 14.18 5.32 7.20
CA GLN A 45 12.75 5.13 7.53
C GLN A 45 11.89 5.05 6.28
N PHE A 46 12.15 5.91 5.30
CA PHE A 46 11.45 5.88 4.02
C PHE A 46 11.66 4.54 3.30
N GLU A 47 12.91 4.07 3.19
CA GLU A 47 13.24 2.77 2.57
C GLU A 47 12.52 1.61 3.26
N LYS A 48 12.42 1.64 4.60
CA LYS A 48 11.69 0.63 5.38
C LYS A 48 10.19 0.61 5.05
N HIS A 49 9.57 1.78 4.88
CA HIS A 49 8.17 1.87 4.49
C HIS A 49 7.94 1.42 3.04
N ALA A 50 8.85 1.77 2.11
CA ALA A 50 8.79 1.32 0.73
C ALA A 50 8.93 -0.21 0.60
N GLN A 51 9.88 -0.83 1.31
CA GLN A 51 10.03 -2.29 1.32
C GLN A 51 8.82 -3.01 1.94
N LYS A 52 8.21 -2.42 2.97
CA LYS A 52 6.98 -2.96 3.58
C LYS A 52 5.81 -2.92 2.59
N LEU A 53 5.69 -1.84 1.81
CA LEU A 53 4.67 -1.71 0.76
C LEU A 53 4.84 -2.79 -0.32
N GLU A 54 6.06 -3.01 -0.80
CA GLU A 54 6.38 -4.05 -1.80
C GLU A 54 6.03 -5.47 -1.31
N SER A 55 6.28 -5.73 -0.02
CA SER A 55 5.94 -7.02 0.61
C SER A 55 4.42 -7.24 0.64
N ILE A 56 3.65 -6.23 1.07
CA ILE A 56 2.18 -6.28 1.10
C ILE A 56 1.62 -6.43 -0.33
N LYS A 57 2.20 -5.74 -1.30
CA LYS A 57 1.81 -5.84 -2.71
C LYS A 57 2.01 -7.25 -3.26
N SER A 58 3.13 -7.89 -2.91
CA SER A 58 3.44 -9.26 -3.32
C SER A 58 2.47 -10.27 -2.70
N GLU A 59 2.08 -10.07 -1.43
CA GLU A 59 1.11 -10.91 -0.73
C GLU A 59 -0.28 -10.80 -1.37
N ILE A 60 -0.75 -9.56 -1.62
CA ILE A 60 -2.04 -9.29 -2.27
C ILE A 60 -2.06 -9.83 -3.71
N GLN A 61 -1.00 -9.61 -4.50
CA GLN A 61 -0.93 -10.14 -5.87
C GLN A 61 -0.83 -11.67 -5.90
N GLY A 62 -0.15 -12.29 -4.93
CA GLY A 62 -0.09 -13.73 -4.77
C GLY A 62 -1.48 -14.34 -4.56
N ASP A 63 -2.27 -13.71 -3.69
CA ASP A 63 -3.64 -14.14 -3.39
C ASP A 63 -4.61 -13.87 -4.56
N ILE A 64 -4.49 -12.73 -5.26
CA ILE A 64 -5.28 -12.39 -6.46
C ILE A 64 -5.00 -13.36 -7.61
N ASN A 65 -3.72 -13.66 -7.90
CA ASN A 65 -3.31 -14.53 -9.01
C ASN A 65 -3.72 -15.99 -8.82
N SER A 66 -3.99 -16.41 -7.58
CA SER A 66 -4.54 -17.73 -7.29
C SER A 66 -5.98 -17.93 -7.79
N LYS A 67 -6.65 -16.87 -8.29
CA LYS A 67 -8.08 -16.79 -8.66
C LYS A 67 -9.05 -17.19 -7.55
N ASP A 68 -8.55 -17.42 -6.35
CA ASP A 68 -9.34 -17.76 -5.17
C ASP A 68 -9.56 -16.48 -4.37
N VAL A 69 -10.47 -15.64 -4.86
CA VAL A 69 -10.87 -14.37 -4.21
C VAL A 69 -11.37 -14.62 -2.78
N SER A 70 -11.78 -15.85 -2.47
CA SER A 70 -12.13 -16.34 -1.13
C SER A 70 -10.94 -16.39 -0.16
N LYS A 71 -9.70 -16.46 -0.66
CA LYS A 71 -8.46 -16.38 0.14
C LYS A 71 -7.96 -14.96 0.34
N LEU A 72 -8.44 -14.02 -0.48
CA LEU A 72 -8.26 -12.61 -0.22
C LEU A 72 -9.11 -12.28 1.00
N ASN A 73 -8.53 -12.52 2.17
CA ASN A 73 -9.12 -12.21 3.46
C ASN A 73 -8.98 -10.69 3.67
N PHE A 74 -9.54 -9.90 2.74
CA PHE A 74 -9.66 -8.44 2.82
C PHE A 74 -10.38 -7.99 4.10
N GLY A 75 -11.10 -8.91 4.74
CA GLY A 75 -11.82 -8.72 5.99
C GLY A 75 -10.99 -8.81 7.27
N ALA A 76 -9.68 -9.08 7.21
CA ALA A 76 -8.82 -8.77 8.36
C ALA A 76 -8.50 -7.28 8.29
N ASP A 77 -9.19 -6.46 9.09
CA ASP A 77 -8.98 -5.00 9.23
C ASP A 77 -7.50 -4.56 9.14
N GLY A 78 -6.58 -5.41 9.58
CA GLY A 78 -5.14 -5.16 9.57
C GLY A 78 -4.46 -4.92 8.21
N MET A 79 -4.92 -5.49 7.09
CA MET A 79 -4.24 -5.26 5.79
C MET A 79 -4.56 -3.87 5.20
N HIS A 80 -5.83 -3.48 5.25
CA HIS A 80 -6.26 -2.16 4.81
C HIS A 80 -5.69 -1.07 5.74
N GLU A 81 -5.66 -1.32 7.04
CA GLU A 81 -4.99 -0.45 8.02
C GLU A 81 -3.48 -0.34 7.77
N ALA A 82 -2.79 -1.44 7.46
CA ALA A 82 -1.36 -1.42 7.19
C ALA A 82 -0.99 -0.57 5.96
N ILE A 83 -1.79 -0.62 4.89
CA ILE A 83 -1.57 0.22 3.71
C ILE A 83 -1.92 1.68 4.01
N LEU A 84 -3.00 1.95 4.73
CA LEU A 84 -3.35 3.31 5.16
C LEU A 84 -2.26 3.94 6.03
N ASP A 85 -1.66 3.16 6.94
CA ASP A 85 -0.54 3.62 7.77
C ASP A 85 0.71 3.91 6.93
N ILE A 86 0.96 3.12 5.89
CA ILE A 86 2.06 3.39 4.95
C ILE A 86 1.80 4.66 4.15
N VAL A 87 0.60 4.84 3.58
CA VAL A 87 0.22 6.05 2.83
C VAL A 87 0.37 7.29 3.72
N LYS A 88 -0.15 7.26 4.95
CA LYS A 88 -0.01 8.36 5.91
C LYS A 88 1.45 8.63 6.26
N ALA A 89 2.26 7.59 6.46
CA ALA A 89 3.68 7.75 6.75
C ALA A 89 4.40 8.43 5.57
N MET A 90 4.14 7.99 4.35
CA MET A 90 4.73 8.56 3.12
C MET A 90 4.29 10.01 2.88
N GLN A 91 3.00 10.33 3.05
CA GLN A 91 2.50 11.71 2.99
C GLN A 91 3.17 12.60 4.06
N ASN A 92 3.31 12.10 5.29
CA ASN A 92 4.01 12.83 6.35
C ASN A 92 5.50 13.02 6.04
N PHE A 93 6.14 12.07 5.35
CA PHE A 93 7.51 12.24 4.86
C PHE A 93 7.58 13.34 3.80
N GLN A 94 6.69 13.31 2.80
CA GLN A 94 6.62 14.34 1.76
C GLN A 94 6.42 15.75 2.35
N ASN A 95 5.51 15.88 3.32
CA ASN A 95 5.24 17.16 4.01
C ASN A 95 6.39 17.67 4.89
N LYS A 96 7.38 16.84 5.23
CA LYS A 96 8.58 17.26 5.97
C LYS A 96 9.71 17.72 5.05
N LEU A 97 9.64 17.37 3.78
CA LEU A 97 10.66 17.68 2.77
C LEU A 97 10.42 19.04 2.10
N TYR A 98 9.20 19.59 2.21
CA TYR A 98 8.74 20.86 1.63
C TYR A 98 8.11 21.76 2.70
#